data_AF-A0A2D6MBU1-F1
#
_entry.id   AF-A0A2D6MBU1-F1
#
_cell.length_a   1.000
_cell.length_b   1.000
_cell.length_c   1.000
_cell.angle_alpha   90.00
_cell.angle_beta   90.00
_cell.angle_gamma   90.00
#
_symmetry.space_group_name_H-M   'P 1'
#
loop_
_entity.id
_entity.type
_entity.pdbx_description
1 polymer ?
#
loop_
_entity_poly.entity_id
_entity_poly.type
_entity_poly.pdbx_seq_one_letter_code
_entity_poly.pdbx_strand_id
1 'polypeptide(L)'
;MADKKITALTDLSTGIAGADLLHVIDDPSGTPINKKVSVTNFINNLPSFIGFSNSYEDISDGSTTALSVTHALTLLQTAGTNATTLADGTVIGQIKIIIHDTDGGSTECTPATPVGFVDMDFVTVGDTATLIWSGAAWYCLASHAAAADTGVCEIASD
;
A
#
# COMPACT_ATOMS: atom_id res chain seq x y z
N MET A 1 -3.94 24.75 34.29
CA MET A 1 -2.99 24.32 33.24
C MET A 1 -3.28 25.18 32.02
N ALA A 2 -2.28 25.82 31.42
CA ALA A 2 -2.53 26.65 30.23
C ALA A 2 -2.74 25.75 29.01
N ASP A 3 -3.68 26.11 28.15
CA ASP A 3 -3.89 25.41 26.89
C ASP A 3 -2.65 25.55 26.01
N LYS A 4 -2.17 24.42 25.48
CA LYS A 4 -1.08 24.42 24.52
C LYS A 4 -1.62 24.84 23.15
N LYS A 5 -0.87 25.69 22.45
CA LYS A 5 -1.13 25.96 21.03
C LYS A 5 -0.91 24.68 20.23
N ILE A 6 -1.64 24.50 19.12
CA ILE A 6 -1.49 23.31 18.25
C ILE A 6 -0.06 23.12 17.77
N THR A 7 0.65 24.22 17.48
CA THR A 7 2.06 24.22 17.07
C THR A 7 3.04 23.84 18.17
N ALA A 8 2.58 23.72 19.41
CA ALA A 8 3.38 23.30 20.56
C ALA A 8 3.02 21.89 21.05
N LEU A 9 2.20 21.14 20.29
CA LEU A 9 1.93 19.74 20.56
C LEU A 9 3.16 18.89 20.23
N THR A 10 3.43 17.91 21.08
CA THR A 10 4.48 16.92 20.87
C THR A 10 3.98 15.81 19.94
N ASP A 11 4.86 15.33 19.07
CA ASP A 11 4.56 14.21 18.17
C ASP A 11 4.17 12.94 18.97
N LEU A 12 3.14 12.25 18.50
CA LEU A 12 2.63 11.01 19.07
C LEU A 12 3.38 9.78 18.55
N SER A 13 4.20 9.94 17.50
CA SER A 13 4.90 8.86 16.80
C SER A 13 3.90 7.83 16.21
N THR A 14 4.25 6.54 16.21
CA THR A 14 3.50 5.48 15.50
C THR A 14 2.45 4.74 16.35
N GLY A 15 2.36 5.03 17.64
CA GLY A 15 1.55 4.26 18.61
C GLY A 15 0.18 4.86 18.93
N ILE A 16 -0.67 5.09 17.93
CA ILE A 16 -2.00 5.66 18.13
C ILE A 16 -2.99 4.64 18.75
N ALA A 17 -3.71 5.04 19.79
CA ALA A 17 -4.73 4.22 20.43
C ALA A 17 -6.12 4.47 19.83
N GLY A 18 -6.99 3.46 19.84
CA GLY A 18 -8.35 3.60 19.32
C GLY A 18 -9.20 4.65 20.06
N ALA A 19 -8.89 4.92 21.33
CA ALA A 19 -9.54 5.93 22.16
C ALA A 19 -9.00 7.36 21.95
N ASP A 20 -7.90 7.53 21.21
CA ASP A 20 -7.37 8.84 20.85
C ASP A 20 -8.38 9.61 19.99
N LEU A 21 -8.25 10.93 20.02
CA LEU A 21 -9.27 11.84 19.51
C LEU A 21 -8.73 12.66 18.35
N LEU A 22 -9.45 12.62 17.24
CA LEU A 22 -9.28 13.55 16.13
C LEU A 22 -10.22 14.74 16.36
N HIS A 23 -9.65 15.94 16.29
CA HIS A 23 -10.43 17.17 16.31
C HIS A 23 -11.06 17.38 14.94
N VAL A 24 -12.39 17.57 14.92
CA VAL A 24 -13.15 17.80 13.69
C VAL A 24 -13.96 19.08 13.82
N ILE A 25 -14.06 19.80 12.72
CA ILE A 25 -15.00 20.90 12.57
C ILE A 25 -16.25 20.30 11.90
N ASP A 26 -17.33 20.18 12.67
CA ASP A 26 -18.62 19.66 12.22
C ASP A 26 -19.46 20.75 11.54
N ASP A 27 -20.43 20.35 10.73
CA ASP A 27 -21.31 21.22 9.93
C ASP A 27 -20.56 22.36 9.18
N PRO A 28 -19.56 22.03 8.33
CA PRO A 28 -18.80 23.05 7.60
C PRO A 28 -19.65 23.84 6.60
N SER A 29 -20.83 23.34 6.23
CA SER A 29 -21.80 24.01 5.36
C SER A 29 -22.73 24.99 6.10
N GLY A 30 -22.86 24.86 7.42
CA GLY A 30 -23.79 25.63 8.25
C GLY A 30 -23.06 26.52 9.26
N THR A 31 -23.19 26.22 10.55
CA THR A 31 -22.44 26.92 11.62
C THR A 31 -21.38 25.99 12.18
N PRO A 32 -20.11 26.14 11.76
CA PRO A 32 -19.08 25.18 12.13
C PRO A 32 -18.85 25.11 13.64
N ILE A 33 -18.85 23.90 14.21
CA ILE A 33 -18.58 23.67 15.64
C ILE A 33 -17.50 22.62 15.86
N ASN A 34 -16.67 22.85 16.88
CA ASN A 34 -15.61 21.92 17.25
C ASN A 34 -16.19 20.68 17.93
N LYS A 35 -15.96 19.51 17.34
CA LYS A 35 -16.30 18.20 17.90
C LYS A 35 -15.07 17.29 17.89
N LYS A 36 -15.22 16.12 18.49
CA LYS A 36 -14.20 15.08 18.50
C LYS A 36 -14.78 13.78 17.96
N VAL A 37 -13.96 13.02 17.25
CA VAL A 37 -14.23 11.63 16.88
C VAL A 37 -13.06 10.77 17.34
N SER A 38 -13.33 9.57 17.85
CA SER A 38 -12.25 8.65 18.21
C SER A 38 -11.61 8.05 16.96
N VAL A 39 -10.34 7.66 17.04
CA VAL A 39 -9.62 7.01 15.95
C VAL A 39 -10.34 5.73 15.49
N THR A 40 -10.81 4.91 16.43
CA THR A 40 -11.61 3.71 16.08
C THR A 40 -12.87 4.08 15.29
N ASN A 41 -13.60 5.11 15.71
CA ASN A 41 -14.81 5.52 15.00
C ASN A 41 -14.48 6.07 13.61
N PHE A 42 -13.37 6.80 13.45
CA PHE A 42 -12.94 7.30 12.16
C PHE A 42 -12.59 6.15 11.19
N ILE A 43 -11.71 5.23 11.60
CA ILE A 43 -11.26 4.12 10.74
C ILE A 43 -12.42 3.18 10.36
N ASN A 44 -13.34 2.92 11.28
CA ASN A 44 -14.46 1.99 11.03
C ASN A 44 -15.67 2.63 10.33
N ASN A 45 -15.72 3.96 10.20
CA ASN A 45 -16.88 4.68 9.62
C ASN A 45 -16.43 5.68 8.55
N LEU A 46 -15.54 5.27 7.65
CA LEU A 46 -15.14 6.10 6.52
C LEU A 46 -16.35 6.38 5.61
N PRO A 47 -16.66 7.66 5.30
CA PRO A 47 -17.84 8.02 4.52
C PRO A 47 -17.67 7.78 3.01
N SER A 48 -16.47 7.39 2.57
CA SER A 48 -16.12 7.09 1.18
C SER A 48 -14.94 6.10 1.15
N PHE A 49 -14.47 5.74 -0.04
CA PHE A 49 -13.33 4.85 -0.26
C PHE A 49 -12.00 5.45 0.25
N ILE A 50 -11.02 4.58 0.49
CA ILE A 50 -9.64 4.97 0.79
C ILE A 50 -8.92 5.20 -0.54
N GLY A 51 -8.38 6.41 -0.74
CA GLY A 51 -7.53 6.73 -1.88
C GLY A 51 -6.06 6.82 -1.46
N PHE A 52 -5.15 6.28 -2.29
CA PHE A 52 -3.70 6.33 -2.08
C PHE A 52 -3.01 7.39 -2.94
N SER A 53 -3.70 8.46 -3.33
CA SER A 53 -3.29 9.41 -4.39
C SER A 53 -1.91 10.06 -4.20
N ASN A 54 -1.40 10.12 -2.97
CA ASN A 54 -0.07 10.67 -2.64
C ASN A 54 0.91 9.60 -2.11
N SER A 55 0.52 8.32 -2.18
CA SER A 55 1.27 7.16 -1.71
C SER A 55 1.23 6.07 -2.80
N TYR A 56 1.32 6.48 -4.07
CA TYR A 56 1.59 5.58 -5.18
C TYR A 56 2.97 5.84 -5.76
N GLU A 57 3.60 4.78 -6.21
CA GLU A 57 4.84 4.77 -6.97
C GLU A 57 4.49 4.49 -8.43
N ASP A 58 5.01 5.28 -9.35
CA ASP A 58 4.89 5.06 -10.79
C ASP A 58 6.26 4.66 -11.33
N ILE A 59 6.40 3.40 -11.71
CA ILE A 59 7.60 2.88 -12.36
C ILE A 59 7.41 3.09 -13.86
N SER A 60 8.06 4.11 -14.42
CA SER A 60 7.85 4.55 -15.80
C SER A 60 8.83 3.94 -16.82
N ASP A 61 9.81 3.16 -16.37
CA ASP A 61 10.76 2.47 -17.24
C ASP A 61 11.37 1.23 -16.55
N GLY A 62 12.08 0.42 -17.35
CA GLY A 62 12.71 -0.81 -16.87
C GLY A 62 13.95 -0.60 -16.00
N SER A 63 14.44 0.62 -15.77
CA SER A 63 15.68 0.83 -15.01
C SER A 63 15.51 0.58 -13.50
N THR A 64 14.28 0.59 -13.01
CA THR A 64 13.99 0.35 -11.59
C THR A 64 14.00 -1.15 -11.29
N THR A 65 14.80 -1.56 -10.30
CA THR A 65 14.94 -2.96 -9.88
C THR A 65 14.44 -3.23 -8.46
N ALA A 66 13.92 -2.21 -7.77
CA ALA A 66 13.39 -2.33 -6.42
C ALA A 66 12.13 -1.48 -6.27
N LEU A 67 11.01 -2.12 -5.94
CA LEU A 67 9.74 -1.47 -5.69
C LEU A 67 9.71 -0.88 -4.28
N SER A 68 9.07 0.28 -4.12
CA SER A 68 9.01 0.98 -2.85
C SER A 68 8.08 0.29 -1.84
N VAL A 69 8.54 0.15 -0.61
CA VAL A 69 7.70 -0.24 0.54
C VAL A 69 7.07 0.96 1.26
N THR A 70 7.28 2.20 0.80
CA THR A 70 6.65 3.39 1.41
C THR A 70 5.41 3.85 0.67
N HIS A 71 5.17 3.31 -0.52
CA HIS A 71 3.97 3.55 -1.32
C HIS A 71 3.06 2.32 -1.26
N ALA A 72 1.79 2.52 -0.91
CA ALA A 72 0.82 1.43 -0.81
C ALA A 72 0.50 0.83 -2.19
N LEU A 73 0.56 1.63 -3.25
CA LEU A 73 0.30 1.23 -4.63
C LEU A 73 1.58 1.41 -5.48
N THR A 74 1.90 0.43 -6.31
CA THR A 74 2.83 0.58 -7.43
C THR A 74 2.07 0.40 -8.74
N LEU A 75 2.24 1.37 -9.63
CA LEU A 75 1.97 1.24 -11.05
C LEU A 75 3.27 0.79 -11.70
N LEU A 76 3.27 -0.43 -12.24
CA LEU A 76 4.45 -1.08 -12.77
C LEU A 76 4.36 -1.04 -14.29
N GLN A 77 5.17 -0.21 -14.93
CA GLN A 77 5.37 -0.26 -16.37
C GLN A 77 6.61 -1.09 -16.66
N THR A 78 6.48 -2.06 -17.56
CA THR A 78 7.63 -2.83 -18.02
C THR A 78 8.24 -2.20 -19.27
N ALA A 79 9.56 -2.27 -19.38
CA ALA A 79 10.29 -1.98 -20.61
C ALA A 79 11.45 -2.96 -20.73
N GLY A 80 11.23 -4.08 -21.43
CA GLY A 80 12.16 -5.21 -21.48
C GLY A 80 11.86 -6.29 -20.43
N THR A 81 12.90 -6.96 -19.92
CA THR A 81 12.81 -8.17 -19.07
C THR A 81 13.44 -7.99 -17.68
N ASN A 82 13.34 -6.77 -17.14
CA ASN A 82 14.12 -6.40 -15.96
C ASN A 82 13.43 -6.91 -14.70
N ALA A 83 14.10 -7.77 -13.93
CA ALA A 83 13.59 -8.25 -12.66
C ALA A 83 13.54 -7.14 -11.61
N THR A 84 12.48 -7.13 -10.81
CA THR A 84 12.26 -6.23 -9.69
C THR A 84 12.29 -6.99 -8.36
N THR A 85 12.50 -6.26 -7.28
CA THR A 85 12.52 -6.80 -5.92
C THR A 85 11.60 -6.00 -5.01
N LEU A 86 11.12 -6.62 -3.93
CA LEU A 86 10.36 -5.93 -2.89
C LEU A 86 10.99 -6.18 -1.52
N ALA A 87 11.47 -5.12 -0.87
CA ALA A 87 12.05 -5.21 0.47
C ALA A 87 11.00 -5.64 1.52
N ASP A 88 11.47 -6.01 2.72
CA ASP A 88 10.58 -6.29 3.85
C ASP A 88 9.71 -5.08 4.22
N GLY A 89 8.46 -5.35 4.61
CA GLY A 89 7.55 -4.33 5.09
C GLY A 89 8.01 -3.72 6.42
N THR A 90 7.53 -2.53 6.73
CA THR A 90 7.97 -1.78 7.93
C THR A 90 6.92 -1.78 9.04
N VAL A 91 5.66 -2.11 8.72
CA VAL A 91 4.53 -2.07 9.67
C VAL A 91 3.67 -3.32 9.52
N ILE A 92 3.33 -3.97 10.63
CA ILE A 92 2.42 -5.13 10.64
C ILE A 92 1.08 -4.74 10.01
N GLY A 93 0.61 -5.56 9.07
CA GLY A 93 -0.63 -5.30 8.34
C GLY A 93 -0.48 -4.32 7.19
N GLN A 94 0.74 -3.89 6.87
CA GLN A 94 1.02 -3.09 5.68
C GLN A 94 0.55 -3.86 4.44
N ILE A 95 -0.36 -3.24 3.68
CA ILE A 95 -0.84 -3.75 2.39
C ILE A 95 0.00 -3.12 1.28
N LYS A 96 0.43 -3.94 0.33
CA LYS A 96 1.08 -3.51 -0.91
C LYS A 96 0.27 -3.99 -2.10
N ILE A 97 -0.05 -3.07 -3.01
CA ILE A 97 -0.77 -3.35 -4.26
C ILE A 97 0.18 -3.05 -5.41
N ILE A 98 0.28 -3.96 -6.37
CA ILE A 98 1.07 -3.81 -7.59
C ILE A 98 0.13 -4.05 -8.77
N ILE A 99 0.15 -3.14 -9.74
CA ILE A 99 -0.63 -3.22 -10.97
C ILE A 99 0.34 -3.07 -12.14
N HIS A 100 0.35 -4.05 -13.05
CA HIS A 100 0.99 -3.91 -14.35
C HIS A 100 0.08 -3.08 -15.25
N ASP A 101 0.38 -1.80 -15.41
CA ASP A 101 -0.50 -0.85 -16.10
C ASP A 101 -0.05 -0.54 -17.53
N THR A 102 1.23 -0.81 -17.85
CA THR A 102 1.77 -0.71 -19.21
C THR A 102 2.71 -1.88 -19.52
N ASP A 103 2.42 -2.59 -20.61
CA ASP A 103 3.23 -3.69 -21.14
C ASP A 103 4.24 -3.16 -22.18
N GLY A 104 5.52 -3.25 -21.82
CA GLY A 104 6.66 -3.16 -22.73
C GLY A 104 7.60 -4.36 -22.61
N GLY A 105 7.10 -5.48 -22.08
CA GLY A 105 7.83 -6.72 -21.77
C GLY A 105 7.36 -7.37 -20.45
N SER A 106 8.06 -8.42 -20.02
CA SER A 106 7.76 -9.12 -18.77
C SER A 106 8.69 -8.73 -17.63
N THR A 107 8.24 -8.85 -16.39
CA THR A 107 9.08 -8.68 -15.21
C THR A 107 8.64 -9.63 -14.11
N GLU A 108 9.62 -10.15 -13.39
CA GLU A 108 9.40 -10.88 -12.15
C GLU A 108 9.60 -9.91 -10.99
N CYS A 109 8.77 -10.00 -9.95
CA CYS A 109 8.97 -9.28 -8.71
C CYS A 109 9.21 -10.27 -7.57
N THR A 110 10.44 -10.33 -7.06
CA THR A 110 10.81 -11.21 -5.95
C THR A 110 10.83 -10.45 -4.62
N PRO A 111 9.92 -10.71 -3.67
CA PRO A 111 10.02 -10.15 -2.34
C PRO A 111 11.19 -10.74 -1.55
N ALA A 112 11.74 -10.00 -0.60
CA ALA A 112 12.88 -10.44 0.20
C ALA A 112 12.54 -11.63 1.10
N THR A 113 11.35 -11.62 1.70
CA THR A 113 10.90 -12.66 2.64
C THR A 113 9.46 -13.12 2.30
N PRO A 114 9.23 -13.83 1.19
CA PRO A 114 7.91 -14.32 0.82
C PRO A 114 7.57 -15.63 1.57
N VAL A 115 6.28 -15.86 1.83
CA VAL A 115 5.77 -17.14 2.35
C VAL A 115 4.60 -17.59 1.50
N GLY A 116 4.67 -18.84 1.01
CA GLY A 116 3.65 -19.45 0.17
C GLY A 116 3.75 -19.13 -1.33
N PHE A 117 4.77 -18.38 -1.73
CA PHE A 117 5.14 -18.06 -3.12
C PHE A 117 6.65 -17.72 -3.17
N VAL A 118 7.24 -17.64 -4.36
CA VAL A 118 8.65 -17.27 -4.58
C VAL A 118 8.74 -15.86 -5.15
N ASP A 119 7.95 -15.57 -6.17
CA ASP A 119 7.92 -14.33 -6.95
C ASP A 119 6.53 -14.11 -7.58
N MET A 120 6.41 -13.00 -8.30
CA MET A 120 5.22 -12.60 -9.02
C MET A 120 5.56 -12.19 -10.45
N ASP A 121 4.88 -12.78 -11.43
CA ASP A 121 5.19 -12.59 -12.84
C ASP A 121 4.20 -11.65 -13.52
N PHE A 122 4.68 -10.48 -13.91
CA PHE A 122 3.91 -9.46 -14.61
C PHE A 122 4.31 -9.46 -16.09
N VAL A 123 3.39 -9.89 -16.95
CA VAL A 123 3.63 -10.11 -18.37
C VAL A 123 2.71 -9.26 -19.22
N THR A 124 1.47 -9.02 -18.79
CA THR A 124 0.45 -8.32 -19.56
C THR A 124 -0.27 -7.27 -18.73
N VAL A 125 -0.63 -6.15 -19.36
CA VAL A 125 -1.46 -5.12 -18.72
C VAL A 125 -2.71 -5.74 -18.08
N GLY A 126 -2.91 -5.42 -16.81
CA GLY A 126 -4.00 -5.97 -16.00
C GLY A 126 -3.56 -7.04 -15.02
N ASP A 127 -2.31 -7.51 -15.10
CA ASP A 127 -1.71 -8.34 -14.07
C ASP A 127 -1.64 -7.57 -12.74
N THR A 128 -2.06 -8.20 -11.64
CA THR A 128 -2.09 -7.55 -10.32
C THR A 128 -1.69 -8.50 -9.20
N ALA A 129 -1.10 -7.93 -8.15
CA ALA A 129 -0.88 -8.61 -6.89
C ALA A 129 -1.21 -7.70 -5.70
N THR A 130 -1.80 -8.29 -4.67
CA THR A 130 -2.00 -7.66 -3.35
C THR A 130 -1.31 -8.51 -2.30
N LEU A 131 -0.35 -7.89 -1.61
CA LEU A 131 0.44 -8.51 -0.55
C LEU A 131 0.11 -7.88 0.81
N ILE A 132 0.36 -8.63 1.88
CA ILE A 132 0.33 -8.12 3.25
C ILE A 132 1.60 -8.49 4.01
N TRP A 133 2.15 -7.53 4.75
CA TRP A 133 3.28 -7.75 5.65
C TRP A 133 2.80 -8.23 7.01
N SER A 134 3.27 -9.40 7.44
CA SER A 134 2.93 -9.97 8.76
C SER A 134 3.73 -9.37 9.93
N GLY A 135 4.74 -8.57 9.65
CA GLY A 135 5.78 -8.20 10.62
C GLY A 135 7.09 -8.97 10.44
N ALA A 136 7.08 -10.06 9.69
CA ALA A 136 8.25 -10.92 9.45
C ALA A 136 8.37 -11.44 8.01
N ALA A 137 7.26 -11.57 7.29
CA ALA A 137 7.23 -12.05 5.92
C ALA A 137 6.04 -11.47 5.12
N TRP A 138 6.18 -11.44 3.80
CA TRP A 138 5.13 -11.11 2.84
C TRP A 138 4.27 -12.33 2.54
N TYR A 139 2.95 -12.12 2.55
CA TYR A 139 1.95 -13.10 2.11
C TYR A 139 1.19 -12.53 0.92
N CYS A 140 1.01 -13.33 -0.13
CA CYS A 140 0.13 -13.00 -1.25
C CYS A 140 -1.33 -13.21 -0.81
N LEU A 141 -2.11 -12.13 -0.75
CA LEU A 141 -3.54 -12.16 -0.39
C LEU A 141 -4.40 -12.49 -1.61
N ALA A 142 -4.07 -11.88 -2.74
CA ALA A 142 -4.74 -12.06 -4.01
C ALA A 142 -3.79 -11.71 -5.13
N SER A 143 -3.94 -12.38 -6.26
CA SER A 143 -3.28 -12.02 -7.50
C SER A 143 -4.15 -12.42 -8.68
N HIS A 144 -3.95 -11.73 -9.81
CA HIS A 144 -4.67 -11.98 -11.06
C HIS A 144 -3.69 -11.86 -12.21
N ALA A 145 -3.63 -12.89 -13.05
CA ALA A 145 -2.97 -12.84 -14.35
C ALA A 145 -4.02 -12.55 -15.42
N ALA A 146 -3.92 -11.43 -16.15
CA ALA A 146 -4.91 -10.97 -17.11
C ALA A 146 -5.13 -11.94 -18.28
N ALA A 147 -4.11 -12.73 -18.62
CA ALA A 147 -4.15 -13.71 -19.69
C ALA A 147 -4.62 -15.12 -19.23
N ALA A 148 -4.92 -15.32 -17.95
CA ALA A 148 -5.27 -16.62 -17.39
C ALA A 148 -6.37 -16.54 -16.32
N ASP A 149 -6.97 -17.69 -15.98
CA ASP A 149 -7.90 -17.81 -14.84
C ASP A 149 -7.15 -18.07 -13.52
N THR A 150 -5.87 -17.66 -13.44
CA THR A 150 -4.96 -17.84 -12.30
C THR A 150 -4.42 -16.49 -11.80
N GLY A 151 -3.51 -16.52 -10.82
CA GLY A 151 -2.81 -15.34 -10.31
C GLY A 151 -1.34 -15.32 -10.75
N VAL A 152 -0.68 -14.17 -10.57
CA VAL A 152 0.75 -14.00 -10.89
C VAL A 152 1.71 -14.53 -9.83
N CYS A 153 1.22 -14.85 -8.61
CA CYS A 153 2.08 -15.35 -7.53
C CYS A 153 2.44 -16.82 -7.78
N GLU A 154 3.71 -17.13 -7.95
CA GLU A 154 4.19 -18.46 -8.31
C GLU A 154 4.90 -19.17 -7.15
N ILE A 155 4.91 -20.52 -7.15
CA ILE A 155 5.52 -21.32 -6.07
C ILE A 155 6.92 -21.85 -6.39
N ALA A 156 7.40 -21.56 -7.60
CA ALA A 156 8.72 -21.93 -8.10
C ALA A 156 9.21 -20.80 -9.01
N SER A 157 10.51 -20.56 -9.04
CA SER A 157 11.13 -19.67 -10.01
C SER A 157 11.20 -20.36 -11.37
N ASP A 158 11.06 -19.59 -12.45
CA ASP A 158 11.29 -20.03 -13.83
C ASP A 158 12.75 -20.41 -14.15
#